data_AF-F4N1E6-F1
#
_entry.id   AF-F4N1E6-F1
#
_cell.length_a   1.000
_cell.length_b   1.000
_cell.length_c   1.000
_cell.angle_alpha   90.00
_cell.angle_beta   90.00
_cell.angle_gamma   90.00
#
_symmetry.space_group_name_H-M   'P 1'
#
loop_
_entity.id
_entity.type
_entity.pdbx_description
1 polymer ?
#
loop_
_entity_poly.entity_id
_entity_poly.type
_entity_poly.pdbx_seq_one_letter_code
_entity_poly.pdbx_strand_id
1 'polypeptide(L)'
;MKHLTLPLLLVLSPAAMANWSLQHFPAFTEQDSGVFLSSGALTKGEYLLKFYQDKQCWQPTGPVKLNQTFSLQPCQNQADIQWKLFRDGQYQVRIDTRSGTPTLTLSIKEPVAETVKVVTHSCQRWDGKPVTIDVSKTFAEGEMVRDFYSGQTTKVSLGKNHSATQP
;
A
#
# COMPACT_ATOMS: atom_id res chain seq x y z
N MET A 1 25.84 14.62 -60.31
CA MET A 1 25.43 13.86 -59.12
C MET A 1 25.73 14.72 -57.91
N LYS A 2 24.70 15.29 -57.26
CA LYS A 2 24.85 16.31 -56.21
C LYS A 2 24.46 15.65 -54.90
N HIS A 3 25.46 15.30 -54.09
CA HIS A 3 25.27 14.52 -52.87
C HIS A 3 24.52 15.36 -51.83
N LEU A 4 23.37 14.85 -51.41
CA LEU A 4 22.56 15.40 -50.32
C LEU A 4 23.17 14.91 -48.99
N THR A 5 23.88 15.79 -48.29
CA THR A 5 24.35 15.50 -46.92
C THR A 5 23.29 15.96 -45.92
N LEU A 6 22.55 15.01 -45.36
CA LEU A 6 21.62 15.21 -44.25
C LEU A 6 22.39 15.00 -42.92
N PRO A 7 22.54 16.02 -42.05
CA PRO A 7 23.13 15.79 -40.74
C PRO A 7 22.03 15.30 -39.79
N LEU A 8 22.06 14.01 -39.47
CA LEU A 8 21.28 13.41 -38.40
C LEU A 8 21.91 13.82 -37.06
N LEU A 9 21.38 14.88 -36.44
CA LEU A 9 21.71 15.27 -35.06
C LEU A 9 21.11 14.25 -34.10
N LEU A 10 21.91 13.24 -33.74
CA LEU A 10 21.68 12.37 -32.58
C LEU A 10 21.84 13.21 -31.31
N VAL A 11 20.72 13.62 -30.73
CA VAL A 11 20.67 14.17 -29.37
C VAL A 11 20.87 13.01 -28.41
N LEU A 12 22.13 12.64 -28.18
CA LEU A 12 22.49 11.75 -27.08
C LEU A 12 22.42 12.57 -25.79
N SER A 13 21.28 12.54 -25.10
CA SER A 13 21.21 13.02 -23.72
C SER A 13 22.09 12.11 -22.87
N PRO A 14 23.17 12.61 -22.24
CA PRO A 14 23.89 11.83 -21.24
C PRO A 14 23.02 11.79 -19.98
N ALA A 15 22.08 10.86 -19.92
CA ALA A 15 21.53 10.44 -18.64
C ALA A 15 22.73 9.91 -17.84
N ALA A 16 23.10 10.61 -16.77
CA ALA A 16 24.11 10.14 -15.85
C ALA A 16 23.59 8.84 -15.23
N MET A 17 23.97 7.71 -15.82
CA MET A 17 23.45 6.40 -15.42
C MET A 17 24.12 5.98 -14.11
N ALA A 18 23.64 6.50 -12.98
CA ALA A 18 23.80 5.79 -11.71
C ALA A 18 22.98 4.50 -11.84
N ASN A 19 23.65 3.44 -12.30
CA ASN A 19 23.02 2.23 -12.80
C ASN A 19 22.66 1.29 -11.63
N TRP A 20 21.75 1.75 -10.78
CA TRP A 20 21.22 0.96 -9.67
C TRP A 20 20.60 -0.32 -10.22
N SER A 21 20.87 -1.43 -9.54
CA SER A 21 20.31 -2.74 -9.89
C SER A 21 19.95 -3.53 -8.64
N LEU A 22 18.89 -4.33 -8.75
CA LEU A 22 18.38 -5.23 -7.73
C LEU A 22 17.87 -6.49 -8.42
N GLN A 23 18.18 -7.66 -7.88
CA GLN A 23 17.71 -8.92 -8.43
C GLN A 23 16.17 -8.98 -8.42
N HIS A 24 15.58 -9.59 -9.46
CA HIS A 24 14.12 -9.72 -9.65
C HIS A 24 13.39 -8.40 -9.98
N PHE A 25 14.14 -7.32 -10.17
CA PHE A 25 13.60 -6.04 -10.65
C PHE A 25 14.21 -5.67 -12.00
N PRO A 26 13.45 -5.00 -12.88
CA PRO A 26 14.00 -4.33 -14.04
C PRO A 26 15.02 -3.24 -13.66
N ALA A 27 15.73 -2.73 -14.66
CA ALA A 27 16.64 -1.59 -14.47
C ALA A 27 15.91 -0.39 -13.84
N PHE A 28 16.61 0.32 -12.96
CA PHE A 28 16.07 1.52 -12.34
C PHE A 28 16.01 2.68 -13.33
N THR A 29 14.99 3.51 -13.19
CA THR A 29 14.81 4.75 -13.94
C THR A 29 14.91 5.93 -12.99
N GLU A 30 15.67 6.96 -13.37
CA GLU A 30 15.70 8.21 -12.63
C GLU A 30 14.44 9.01 -12.97
N GLN A 31 13.62 9.34 -11.95
CA GLN A 31 12.37 10.08 -12.12
C GLN A 31 12.57 11.56 -11.82
N ASP A 32 13.31 11.85 -10.76
CA ASP A 32 13.82 13.17 -10.41
C ASP A 32 15.32 13.04 -10.14
N SER A 33 16.07 14.15 -10.20
CA SER A 33 17.50 14.12 -9.90
C SER A 33 17.77 13.49 -8.52
N GLY A 34 18.51 12.37 -8.52
CA GLY A 34 18.83 11.60 -7.32
C GLY A 34 17.71 10.71 -6.79
N VAL A 35 16.62 10.50 -7.55
CA VAL A 35 15.50 9.62 -7.19
C VAL A 35 15.32 8.54 -8.27
N PHE A 36 15.62 7.31 -7.88
CA PHE A 36 15.60 6.15 -8.77
C PHE A 36 14.43 5.23 -8.41
N LEU A 37 13.70 4.77 -9.41
CA LEU A 37 12.53 3.92 -9.27
C LEU A 37 12.62 2.69 -10.17
N SER A 38 12.30 1.53 -9.59
CA SER A 38 12.05 0.29 -10.31
C SER A 38 10.78 -0.37 -9.79
N SER A 39 10.10 -1.15 -10.64
CA SER A 39 8.88 -1.86 -10.26
C SER A 39 8.80 -3.21 -10.96
N GLY A 40 8.32 -4.22 -10.25
CA GLY A 40 8.25 -5.59 -10.75
C GLY A 40 7.23 -6.44 -10.02
N ALA A 41 6.71 -7.46 -10.70
CA ALA A 41 5.78 -8.42 -10.14
C ALA A 41 6.59 -9.44 -9.35
N LEU A 42 6.30 -9.57 -8.04
CA LEU A 42 6.92 -10.57 -7.18
C LEU A 42 5.85 -11.47 -6.58
N THR A 43 6.21 -12.74 -6.42
CA THR A 43 5.39 -13.72 -5.70
C THR A 43 5.72 -13.70 -4.21
N LYS A 44 4.86 -14.28 -3.38
CA LYS A 44 5.15 -14.57 -1.98
C LYS A 44 6.45 -15.38 -1.88
N GLY A 45 7.37 -14.97 -1.01
CA GLY A 45 8.69 -15.60 -0.91
C GLY A 45 9.68 -14.77 -0.10
N GLU A 46 10.94 -15.18 -0.13
CA GLU A 46 12.05 -14.49 0.53
C GLU A 46 13.01 -13.98 -0.55
N TYR A 47 13.30 -12.68 -0.50
CA TYR A 47 14.10 -11.97 -1.50
C TYR A 47 15.31 -11.33 -0.85
N LEU A 48 16.46 -11.39 -1.51
CA LEU A 48 17.67 -10.77 -1.03
C LEU A 48 17.71 -9.27 -1.39
N LEU A 49 17.88 -8.41 -0.38
CA LEU A 49 18.01 -6.97 -0.60
C LEU A 49 19.47 -6.55 -0.76
N LYS A 50 20.06 -6.96 -1.90
CA LYS A 50 21.38 -6.49 -2.35
C LYS A 50 21.24 -5.63 -3.59
N PHE A 51 21.64 -4.37 -3.44
CA PHE A 51 21.65 -3.38 -4.49
C PHE A 51 23.06 -3.21 -5.01
N TYR A 52 23.22 -2.97 -6.31
CA TYR A 52 24.51 -2.61 -6.88
C TYR A 52 24.42 -1.27 -7.58
N GLN A 53 25.39 -0.40 -7.30
CA GLN A 53 25.64 0.85 -8.01
C GLN A 53 27.11 0.85 -8.39
N ASP A 54 27.43 0.92 -9.68
CA ASP A 54 28.82 0.94 -10.18
C ASP A 54 29.71 -0.17 -9.60
N LYS A 55 29.13 -1.38 -9.47
CA LYS A 55 29.73 -2.59 -8.87
C LYS A 55 29.86 -2.56 -7.34
N GLN A 56 29.60 -1.44 -6.69
CA GLN A 56 29.55 -1.37 -5.23
C GLN A 56 28.25 -1.99 -4.71
N CYS A 57 28.37 -2.92 -3.77
CA CYS A 57 27.25 -3.54 -3.09
C CYS A 57 26.72 -2.66 -1.97
N TRP A 58 25.40 -2.47 -1.95
CA TRP A 58 24.65 -1.75 -0.93
C TRP A 58 23.53 -2.62 -0.38
N GLN A 59 23.24 -2.47 0.91
CA GLN A 59 22.13 -3.14 1.57
C GLN A 59 21.52 -2.25 2.66
N PRO A 60 20.29 -2.54 3.11
CA PRO A 60 19.66 -1.80 4.20
C PRO A 60 20.42 -1.95 5.52
N THR A 61 20.29 -0.97 6.41
CA THR A 61 20.87 -1.02 7.77
C THR A 61 20.17 -1.99 8.72
N GLY A 62 19.07 -2.63 8.31
CA GLY A 62 18.33 -3.57 9.13
C GLY A 62 17.12 -4.19 8.42
N PRO A 63 16.27 -4.92 9.16
CA PRO A 63 15.07 -5.55 8.61
C PRO A 63 14.11 -4.53 7.99
N VAL A 64 13.76 -4.74 6.72
CA VAL A 64 12.95 -3.80 5.96
C VAL A 64 11.46 -4.08 6.09
N LYS A 65 10.68 -3.01 6.18
CA LYS A 65 9.21 -3.02 6.15
C LYS A 65 8.71 -2.19 4.97
N LEU A 66 7.52 -2.51 4.49
CA LEU A 66 6.87 -1.72 3.45
C LEU A 66 6.57 -0.30 3.95
N ASN A 67 6.62 0.65 3.02
CA ASN A 67 6.30 2.07 3.19
C ASN A 67 7.12 2.77 4.28
N GLN A 68 8.32 2.26 4.56
CA GLN A 68 9.27 2.85 5.49
C GLN A 68 10.59 3.13 4.77
N THR A 69 11.28 4.16 5.24
CA THR A 69 12.57 4.59 4.69
C THR A 69 13.71 3.98 5.51
N PHE A 70 14.68 3.37 4.82
CA PHE A 70 15.85 2.73 5.43
C PHE A 70 17.12 3.29 4.80
N SER A 71 18.12 3.62 5.59
CA SER A 71 19.44 3.97 5.04
C SER A 71 20.07 2.75 4.39
N LEU A 72 20.75 2.97 3.27
CA LEU A 72 21.61 1.98 2.64
C LEU A 72 23.04 2.17 3.14
N GLN A 73 23.72 1.05 3.34
CA GLN A 73 25.13 0.98 3.73
C GLN A 73 25.87 -0.01 2.82
N PRO A 74 27.19 0.14 2.66
CA PRO A 74 28.00 -0.86 1.95
C PRO A 74 27.89 -2.24 2.61
N CYS A 75 27.88 -3.32 1.82
CA CYS A 75 27.65 -4.69 2.32
C CYS A 75 28.75 -5.29 3.23
N GLN A 76 29.81 -4.54 3.54
CA GLN A 76 31.08 -4.96 4.19
C GLN A 76 30.97 -6.11 5.21
N ASN A 77 31.07 -7.36 4.73
CA ASN A 77 31.01 -8.61 5.50
C ASN A 77 29.81 -8.77 6.45
N GLN A 78 28.74 -8.00 6.27
CA GLN A 78 27.55 -8.18 7.09
C GLN A 78 26.63 -9.25 6.50
N ALA A 79 25.78 -9.81 7.36
CA ALA A 79 24.79 -10.78 6.94
C ALA A 79 23.81 -10.19 5.93
N ASP A 80 23.44 -11.03 4.97
CA ASP A 80 22.48 -10.75 3.93
C ASP A 80 21.10 -10.42 4.51
N ILE A 81 20.54 -9.27 4.11
CA ILE A 81 19.19 -8.87 4.53
C ILE A 81 18.15 -9.57 3.66
N GLN A 82 17.40 -10.50 4.26
CA GLN A 82 16.25 -11.14 3.64
C GLN A 82 14.98 -10.32 3.84
N TRP A 83 14.21 -10.17 2.76
CA TRP A 83 12.90 -9.54 2.76
C TRP A 83 11.83 -10.57 2.50
N LYS A 84 10.98 -10.80 3.51
CA LYS A 84 9.88 -11.75 3.44
C LYS A 84 8.63 -11.07 2.90
N LEU A 85 8.20 -11.51 1.73
CA LEU A 85 6.92 -11.14 1.13
C LEU A 85 5.84 -12.13 1.56
N PHE A 86 4.73 -11.60 2.06
CA PHE A 86 3.60 -12.40 2.55
C PHE A 86 2.50 -12.60 1.50
N ARG A 87 2.59 -11.89 0.37
CA ARG A 87 1.63 -11.97 -0.74
C ARG A 87 2.29 -11.65 -2.08
N ASP A 88 1.66 -12.11 -3.15
CA ASP A 88 1.98 -11.70 -4.52
C ASP A 88 1.57 -10.24 -4.74
N GLY A 89 2.28 -9.51 -5.61
CA GLY A 89 1.91 -8.14 -5.96
C GLY A 89 2.89 -7.42 -6.87
N GLN A 90 2.50 -6.23 -7.30
CA GLN A 90 3.40 -5.26 -7.95
C GLN A 90 4.15 -4.50 -6.88
N TYR A 91 5.44 -4.74 -6.76
CA TYR A 91 6.29 -4.03 -5.81
C TYR A 91 7.04 -2.90 -6.50
N GLN A 92 7.27 -1.82 -5.78
CA GLN A 92 8.02 -0.66 -6.23
C GLN A 92 9.14 -0.37 -5.25
N VAL A 93 10.32 -0.10 -5.81
CA VAL A 93 11.56 0.16 -5.10
C VAL A 93 12.00 1.57 -5.43
N ARG A 94 12.15 2.42 -4.40
CA ARG A 94 12.62 3.80 -4.51
C ARG A 94 13.96 3.93 -3.81
N ILE A 95 14.94 4.48 -4.51
CA ILE A 95 16.23 4.88 -3.95
C ILE A 95 16.35 6.40 -4.06
N ASP A 96 16.66 7.06 -2.94
CA ASP A 96 16.81 8.52 -2.86
C ASP A 96 18.21 8.86 -2.34
N THR A 97 19.01 9.54 -3.17
CA THR A 97 20.41 9.88 -2.88
C THR A 97 20.62 11.35 -2.51
N ARG A 98 19.54 12.14 -2.44
CA ARG A 98 19.61 13.61 -2.28
C ARG A 98 20.14 14.08 -0.93
N SER A 99 20.10 13.22 0.08
CA SER A 99 20.58 13.50 1.45
C SER A 99 22.05 13.10 1.68
N GLY A 100 22.78 12.69 0.64
CA GLY A 100 24.18 12.26 0.72
C GLY A 100 24.38 10.82 1.19
N THR A 101 23.43 10.25 1.96
CA THR A 101 23.35 8.80 2.21
C THR A 101 22.16 8.23 1.44
N PRO A 102 22.35 7.27 0.53
CA PRO A 102 21.24 6.66 -0.21
C PRO A 102 20.22 6.03 0.75
N THR A 103 18.94 6.25 0.49
CA THR A 103 17.84 5.68 1.28
C THR A 103 16.92 4.84 0.41
N LEU A 104 16.43 3.74 0.96
CA LEU A 104 15.53 2.77 0.34
C LEU A 104 14.11 2.96 0.87
N THR A 105 13.13 2.93 -0.02
CA THR A 105 11.71 2.71 0.34
C THR A 105 11.12 1.63 -0.55
N LEU A 106 10.57 0.58 0.07
CA LEU A 106 9.84 -0.49 -0.61
C LEU A 106 8.34 -0.26 -0.43
N SER A 107 7.58 -0.34 -1.51
CA SER A 107 6.13 -0.15 -1.49
C SER A 107 5.44 -1.18 -2.39
N ILE A 108 4.14 -1.34 -2.21
CA ILE A 108 3.30 -2.08 -3.14
C ILE A 108 2.62 -1.03 -4.01
N LYS A 109 2.76 -1.15 -5.32
CA LYS A 109 1.93 -0.43 -6.26
C LYS A 109 0.56 -1.08 -6.17
N GLU A 110 -0.30 -0.52 -5.33
CA GLU A 110 -1.70 -0.87 -5.35
C GLU A 110 -2.19 -0.69 -6.80
N PRO A 111 -2.98 -1.62 -7.35
CA PRO A 111 -3.68 -1.31 -8.59
C PRO A 111 -4.37 0.02 -8.34
N VAL A 112 -4.21 0.97 -9.27
CA VAL A 112 -4.94 2.23 -9.22
C VAL A 112 -6.39 1.82 -9.05
N ALA A 113 -6.91 1.99 -7.84
CA ALA A 113 -8.28 1.69 -7.54
C ALA A 113 -9.04 2.60 -8.50
N GLU A 114 -9.65 2.02 -9.54
CA GLU A 114 -10.77 2.64 -10.22
C GLU A 114 -11.65 3.14 -9.09
N THR A 115 -11.69 4.46 -8.92
CA THR A 115 -12.27 5.18 -7.79
C THR A 115 -13.19 4.28 -6.98
N VAL A 116 -12.65 3.56 -6.00
CA VAL A 116 -13.48 2.84 -5.05
C VAL A 116 -14.19 3.98 -4.39
N LYS A 117 -15.47 4.17 -4.73
CA LYS A 117 -16.31 5.18 -4.09
C LYS A 117 -16.03 5.01 -2.63
N VAL A 118 -15.39 6.01 -2.02
CA VAL A 118 -15.08 5.98 -0.60
C VAL A 118 -16.44 6.04 0.06
N VAL A 119 -17.05 4.87 0.26
CA VAL A 119 -18.17 4.71 1.17
C VAL A 119 -17.48 4.78 2.52
N THR A 120 -17.32 6.01 3.01
CA THR A 120 -17.05 6.25 4.41
C THR A 120 -18.21 5.59 5.15
N HIS A 121 -18.01 4.36 5.61
CA HIS A 121 -18.88 3.76 6.60
C HIS A 121 -18.60 4.53 7.89
N SER A 122 -19.26 5.68 8.05
CA SER A 122 -19.32 6.35 9.33
C SER A 122 -20.12 5.44 10.25
N CYS A 123 -19.47 4.78 11.19
CA CYS A 123 -20.16 4.19 12.31
C CYS A 123 -20.87 5.33 13.05
N GLN A 124 -22.17 5.47 12.82
CA GLN A 124 -22.98 6.47 13.51
C GLN A 124 -22.92 6.15 15.00
N ARG A 125 -22.34 7.06 15.79
CA ARG A 125 -22.32 6.95 17.25
C ARG A 125 -23.76 7.15 17.72
N TRP A 126 -24.34 6.15 18.37
CA TRP A 126 -25.70 6.21 18.89
C TRP A 126 -25.86 7.39 19.87
N ASP A 127 -26.95 8.14 19.74
CA ASP A 127 -27.23 9.40 20.44
C ASP A 127 -28.04 9.20 21.74
N GLY A 128 -28.19 7.95 22.20
CA GLY A 128 -28.92 7.59 23.42
C GLY A 128 -30.44 7.71 23.30
N LYS A 129 -30.99 7.99 22.11
CA LYS A 129 -32.44 8.04 21.91
C LYS A 129 -33.01 6.64 21.62
N PRO A 130 -34.29 6.40 21.98
CA PRO A 130 -34.96 5.13 21.68
C PRO A 130 -34.92 4.81 20.19
N VAL A 131 -34.40 3.63 19.85
CA VAL A 131 -34.37 3.15 18.48
C VAL A 131 -35.69 2.45 18.20
N THR A 132 -36.39 2.90 17.16
CA THR A 132 -37.60 2.23 16.68
C THR A 132 -37.20 1.31 15.52
N ILE A 133 -37.38 0.01 15.73
CA ILE A 133 -37.08 -1.01 14.72
C ILE A 133 -38.40 -1.51 14.17
N ASP A 134 -38.51 -1.53 12.83
CA ASP A 134 -39.62 -2.20 12.15
C ASP A 134 -39.39 -3.71 12.20
N VAL A 135 -40.27 -4.39 12.94
CA VAL A 135 -40.20 -5.82 13.21
C VAL A 135 -41.36 -6.58 12.55
N SER A 136 -42.16 -5.88 11.72
CA SER A 136 -43.36 -6.42 11.06
C SER A 136 -43.11 -7.61 10.15
N LYS A 137 -41.87 -7.79 9.68
CA LYS A 137 -41.48 -8.92 8.81
C LYS A 137 -41.19 -10.20 9.58
N THR A 138 -41.05 -10.14 10.91
CA THR A 138 -40.59 -11.27 11.71
C THR A 138 -41.58 -11.64 12.82
N PHE A 139 -42.34 -10.68 13.36
CA PHE A 139 -43.27 -10.90 14.45
C PHE A 139 -44.68 -10.47 14.08
N ALA A 140 -45.67 -11.23 14.53
CA ALA A 140 -47.06 -10.92 14.31
C ALA A 140 -47.50 -9.73 15.18
N GLU A 141 -48.51 -8.99 14.70
CA GLU A 141 -49.11 -7.90 15.47
C GLU A 141 -49.67 -8.43 16.80
N GLY A 142 -49.29 -7.80 17.92
CA GLY A 142 -49.68 -8.21 19.26
C GLY A 142 -48.79 -9.28 19.91
N GLU A 143 -47.75 -9.75 19.24
CA GLU A 143 -46.78 -10.70 19.79
C GLU A 143 -45.88 -10.02 20.86
N MET A 144 -45.52 -10.78 21.89
CA MET A 144 -44.69 -10.30 23.00
C MET A 144 -43.22 -10.55 22.68
N VAL A 145 -42.47 -9.48 22.42
CA VAL A 145 -41.04 -9.57 22.07
C VAL A 145 -40.22 -9.10 23.26
N ARG A 146 -39.26 -9.93 23.68
CA ARG A 146 -38.28 -9.56 24.70
C ARG A 146 -37.06 -8.94 24.03
N ASP A 147 -36.79 -7.70 24.36
CA ASP A 147 -35.55 -7.02 23.97
C ASP A 147 -34.37 -7.70 24.66
N PHE A 148 -33.41 -8.15 23.86
CA PHE A 148 -32.22 -8.85 24.35
C PHE A 148 -31.31 -7.94 25.19
N TYR A 149 -31.23 -6.65 24.87
CA TYR A 149 -30.31 -5.71 25.50
C TYR A 149 -30.88 -5.08 26.76
N SER A 150 -32.17 -4.73 26.76
CA SER A 150 -32.82 -4.15 27.96
C SER A 150 -33.50 -5.19 28.85
N GLY A 151 -33.73 -6.41 28.36
CA GLY A 151 -34.47 -7.45 29.05
C GLY A 151 -35.97 -7.19 29.17
N GLN A 152 -36.46 -6.04 28.69
CA GLN A 152 -37.86 -5.64 28.75
C GLN A 152 -38.70 -6.38 27.70
N THR A 153 -39.95 -6.70 28.05
CA THR A 153 -40.89 -7.31 27.11
C THR A 153 -41.88 -6.26 26.64
N THR A 154 -41.95 -6.04 25.33
CA THR A 154 -42.91 -5.11 24.71
C THR A 154 -43.84 -5.86 23.77
N LYS A 155 -45.08 -5.36 23.67
CA LYS A 155 -46.07 -5.87 22.72
C LYS A 155 -45.87 -5.17 21.38
N VAL A 156 -45.76 -5.94 20.31
CA VAL A 156 -45.68 -5.39 18.94
C VAL A 156 -46.96 -4.64 18.63
N SER A 157 -46.86 -3.33 18.39
CA SER A 157 -47.98 -2.50 17.96
C SER A 157 -47.62 -1.75 16.68
N LEU A 158 -48.44 -1.89 15.64
CA LEU A 158 -48.23 -1.30 14.30
C LEU A 158 -46.87 -1.69 13.68
N GLY A 159 -46.41 -2.92 13.93
CA GLY A 159 -45.12 -3.42 13.43
C GLY A 159 -43.87 -2.75 14.02
N LYS A 160 -44.00 -1.93 15.07
CA LYS A 160 -42.91 -1.18 15.70
C LYS A 160 -42.71 -1.62 17.14
N ASN A 161 -41.45 -1.77 17.54
CA ASN A 161 -41.06 -1.95 18.92
C ASN A 161 -40.14 -0.80 19.35
N HIS A 162 -40.37 -0.27 20.56
CA HIS A 162 -39.53 0.73 21.19
C HIS A 162 -38.53 0.00 22.11
N SER A 163 -37.25 0.03 21.74
CA SER A 163 -36.18 -0.37 22.66
C SER A 163 -35.76 0.84 23.48
N ALA A 164 -36.05 0.80 24.79
CA ALA A 164 -35.48 1.72 25.76
C ALA A 164 -34.28 1.04 26.40
N THR A 165 -33.09 1.23 25.82
CA THR A 165 -31.84 0.82 26.45
C THR A 165 -31.36 1.98 27.33
N GLN A 166 -31.48 1.86 28.65
CA GLN A 166 -30.68 2.67 29.58
C GLN A 166 -29.38 1.91 29.90
N PRO A 167 -28.25 2.63 30.09
CA PRO A 167 -26.95 2.03 30.40
C PRO A 167 -26.92 1.31 31.75
#